data_AF-A0A0A8ETD2-F1
#
_entry.id   AF-A0A0A8ETD2-F1
#
_cell.length_a   1.000
_cell.length_b   1.000
_cell.length_c   1.000
_cell.angle_alpha   90.00
_cell.angle_beta   90.00
_cell.angle_gamma   90.00
#
_symmetry.space_group_name_H-M   'P 1'
#
loop_
_entity.id
_entity.type
_entity.pdbx_description
1 polymer ?
#
loop_
_entity_poly.entity_id
_entity_poly.type
_entity_poly.pdbx_seq_one_letter_code
_entity_poly.pdbx_strand_id
1 'polypeptide(L)'
;MLNKLAFVALGYAGYCPPFSASETQQINNLLLDVSLLLIVLGTTLPAGFFGAIIQTVRDYRALHDLYPLWRALSDANPTVVLGGTDRHRDRVDPRVTRLRLYRRTIEIRDCRLALHGFLPSLTDATSWCAAHTKGMDEQETGALVEAVRLTWAVNAKARGAACNETAPEAPTNIKNLDEEVHWLRTVARAHRSLAASTISPPPTVPGTPAHPVIPVIPSPTEKTL
;
A
#
# COMPACT_ATOMS: atom_id res chain seq x y z
N MET A 1 -32.49 8.90 42.36
CA MET A 1 -33.21 9.41 43.54
C MET A 1 -32.42 10.52 44.26
N LEU A 2 -31.14 10.30 44.61
CA LEU A 2 -30.29 11.28 45.30
C LEU A 2 -30.15 12.64 44.57
N ASN A 3 -29.98 12.63 43.25
CA ASN A 3 -29.82 13.85 42.45
C ASN A 3 -31.10 14.73 42.43
N LYS A 4 -32.28 14.10 42.50
CA LYS A 4 -33.58 14.80 42.58
C LYS A 4 -33.76 15.47 43.95
N LEU A 5 -33.36 14.79 45.02
CA LEU A 5 -33.41 15.32 46.39
C LEU A 5 -32.42 16.46 46.60
N ALA A 6 -31.21 16.36 46.04
CA ALA A 6 -30.20 17.43 46.08
C ALA A 6 -30.66 18.68 45.32
N PHE A 7 -31.29 18.51 44.16
CA PHE A 7 -31.82 19.61 43.34
C PHE A 7 -32.97 20.35 44.05
N VAL A 8 -33.87 19.59 44.70
CA VAL A 8 -34.96 20.15 45.51
C VAL A 8 -34.41 20.86 46.76
N ALA A 9 -33.41 20.27 47.44
CA ALA A 9 -32.78 20.88 48.62
C ALA A 9 -32.01 22.18 48.28
N LEU A 10 -31.34 22.26 47.13
CA LEU A 10 -30.70 23.49 46.65
C LEU A 10 -31.71 24.59 46.30
N GLY A 11 -32.87 24.21 45.73
CA GLY A 11 -33.96 25.15 45.47
C GLY A 11 -34.52 25.78 46.76
N TYR A 12 -34.59 25.01 47.85
CA TYR A 12 -34.96 25.52 49.18
C TYR A 12 -33.89 26.43 49.81
N ALA A 13 -32.63 26.33 49.38
CA ALA A 13 -31.53 27.20 49.82
C ALA A 13 -31.45 28.53 49.04
N GLY A 14 -32.45 28.86 48.21
CA GLY A 14 -32.52 30.10 47.44
C GLY A 14 -31.67 30.11 46.16
N TYR A 15 -31.09 28.96 45.79
CA TYR A 15 -30.43 28.80 44.50
C TYR A 15 -31.50 28.60 43.42
N CYS A 16 -31.75 29.61 42.59
CA CYS A 16 -32.47 29.43 41.34
C CYS A 16 -31.57 28.65 40.37
N PRO A 17 -31.92 27.41 39.98
CA PRO A 17 -31.16 26.72 38.95
C PRO A 17 -31.20 27.56 37.66
N PRO A 18 -30.10 27.58 36.88
CA PRO A 18 -30.00 28.39 35.66
C PRO A 18 -30.99 27.96 34.56
N PHE A 19 -31.67 26.82 34.73
CA PHE A 19 -32.61 26.24 33.78
C PHE A 19 -33.97 25.99 34.44
N SER A 20 -35.03 26.23 33.68
CA SER A 20 -36.41 25.93 34.07
C SER A 20 -36.62 24.42 34.27
N ALA A 21 -37.65 24.05 35.03
CA ALA A 21 -37.99 22.64 35.26
C ALA A 21 -38.29 21.88 33.95
N SER A 22 -38.89 22.55 32.97
CA SER A 22 -39.15 22.00 31.63
C SER A 22 -37.88 21.74 30.83
N GLU A 23 -36.90 22.64 30.88
CA GLU A 23 -35.60 22.45 30.20
C GLU A 23 -34.82 21.28 30.83
N THR A 24 -34.84 21.18 32.16
CA THR A 24 -34.18 20.06 32.86
C THR A 24 -34.84 18.72 32.50
N GLN A 25 -36.16 18.69 32.36
CA GLN A 25 -36.89 17.48 31.94
C GLN A 25 -36.61 17.10 30.49
N GLN A 26 -36.53 18.08 29.57
CA GLN A 26 -36.18 17.84 28.17
C GLN A 26 -34.76 17.28 28.03
N ILE A 27 -33.78 17.87 28.73
CA ILE A 27 -32.38 17.40 28.70
C ILE A 27 -32.27 15.98 29.23
N ASN A 28 -32.94 15.68 30.36
CA ASN A 28 -32.91 14.33 30.93
C ASN A 28 -33.56 13.29 30.01
N ASN A 29 -34.68 13.62 29.37
CA ASN A 29 -35.34 12.72 28.42
C ASN A 29 -34.44 12.48 27.19
N LEU A 30 -33.83 13.53 26.63
CA LEU A 30 -32.85 13.40 25.55
C LEU A 30 -31.68 12.50 25.94
N LEU A 31 -31.12 12.69 27.13
CA LEU A 31 -30.04 11.84 27.63
C LEU A 31 -30.49 10.38 27.76
N LEU A 32 -31.68 10.14 28.28
CA LEU A 32 -32.23 8.80 28.43
C LEU A 32 -32.45 8.14 27.07
N ASP A 33 -33.08 8.83 26.12
CA ASP A 33 -33.35 8.31 24.78
C ASP A 33 -32.05 8.00 24.03
N VAL A 34 -31.07 8.91 24.12
CA VAL A 34 -29.73 8.71 23.56
C VAL A 34 -29.03 7.52 24.24
N SER A 35 -29.07 7.43 25.57
CA SER A 35 -28.45 6.32 26.31
C SER A 35 -29.08 4.96 25.97
N LEU A 36 -30.40 4.91 25.82
CA LEU A 36 -31.13 3.71 25.45
C LEU A 36 -30.76 3.30 24.02
N LEU A 37 -30.72 4.24 23.07
CA LEU A 37 -30.25 3.98 21.71
C LEU A 37 -28.82 3.43 21.69
N LEU A 38 -27.90 4.03 22.46
CA LEU A 38 -26.51 3.56 22.59
C LEU A 38 -26.43 2.15 23.17
N ILE A 39 -27.24 1.82 24.19
CA ILE A 39 -27.29 0.47 24.78
C ILE A 39 -27.83 -0.54 23.78
N VAL A 40 -28.93 -0.23 23.09
CA VAL A 40 -29.52 -1.11 22.08
C VAL A 40 -28.53 -1.34 20.93
N LEU A 41 -27.89 -0.28 20.44
CA LEU A 41 -26.85 -0.40 19.42
C LEU A 41 -25.66 -1.21 19.92
N GLY A 42 -25.14 -0.92 21.11
CA GLY A 42 -24.00 -1.61 21.70
C GLY A 42 -24.24 -3.10 21.97
N THR A 43 -25.48 -3.48 22.29
CA THR A 43 -25.86 -4.88 22.53
C THR A 43 -26.20 -5.66 21.25
N THR A 44 -26.56 -4.96 20.17
CA THR A 44 -26.87 -5.59 18.87
C THR A 44 -25.62 -5.81 18.02
N LEU A 45 -24.56 -5.03 18.24
CA LEU A 45 -23.31 -5.17 17.48
C LEU A 45 -22.52 -6.40 17.94
N PRO A 46 -22.08 -7.28 17.00
CA PRO A 46 -21.20 -8.39 17.33
C PRO A 46 -19.87 -7.92 17.92
N ALA A 47 -19.25 -8.74 18.77
CA ALA A 47 -17.97 -8.46 19.45
C ALA A 47 -16.77 -8.14 18.52
N GLY A 48 -16.93 -8.29 17.19
CA GLY A 48 -15.92 -7.97 16.19
C GLY A 48 -16.24 -6.78 15.27
N PHE A 49 -17.38 -6.10 15.44
CA PHE A 49 -17.83 -5.07 14.50
C PHE A 49 -16.82 -3.94 14.31
N PHE A 50 -16.35 -3.33 15.40
CA PHE A 50 -15.35 -2.27 15.35
C PHE A 50 -14.00 -2.76 14.82
N GLY A 51 -13.60 -4.00 15.17
CA GLY A 51 -12.39 -4.63 14.62
C GLY A 51 -12.46 -4.78 13.10
N ALA A 52 -13.59 -5.24 12.57
CA ALA A 52 -13.82 -5.36 11.14
C ALA A 52 -13.80 -4.00 10.41
N ILE A 53 -14.39 -2.95 11.01
CA ILE A 53 -14.32 -1.59 10.47
C ILE A 53 -12.88 -1.09 10.44
N ILE A 54 -12.14 -1.21 11.55
CA ILE A 54 -10.75 -0.78 11.64
C ILE A 54 -9.90 -1.50 10.59
N GLN A 55 -10.07 -2.82 10.45
CA GLN A 55 -9.35 -3.60 9.44
C GLN A 55 -9.69 -3.15 8.02
N THR A 56 -10.97 -2.93 7.71
CA THR A 56 -11.41 -2.45 6.39
C THR A 56 -10.80 -1.09 6.06
N VAL A 57 -10.77 -0.17 7.03
CA VAL A 57 -10.13 1.14 6.86
C VAL A 57 -8.62 1.00 6.65
N ARG A 58 -7.94 0.09 7.37
CA ARG A 58 -6.52 -0.19 7.18
C ARG A 58 -6.22 -0.76 5.79
N ASP A 59 -7.02 -1.73 5.34
CA ASP A 59 -6.87 -2.36 4.02
C ASP A 59 -7.14 -1.35 2.90
N TYR A 60 -8.17 -0.51 3.06
CA TYR A 60 -8.48 0.56 2.11
C TYR A 60 -7.35 1.61 2.02
N ARG A 61 -6.79 2.03 3.18
CA ARG A 61 -5.63 2.93 3.20
C ARG A 61 -4.41 2.28 2.53
N ALA A 62 -4.17 0.99 2.76
CA ALA A 62 -3.09 0.26 2.09
C ALA A 62 -3.27 0.23 0.57
N LEU A 63 -4.49 -0.04 0.08
CA LEU A 63 -4.82 0.05 -1.35
C LEU A 63 -4.51 1.42 -1.94
N HIS A 64 -4.89 2.49 -1.23
CA HIS A 64 -4.61 3.86 -1.66
C HIS A 64 -3.11 4.17 -1.67
N ASP A 65 -2.38 3.74 -0.64
CA ASP A 65 -0.93 3.96 -0.53
C ASP A 65 -0.15 3.24 -1.62
N LEU A 66 -0.57 2.02 -1.99
CA LEU A 66 0.04 1.20 -3.04
C LEU A 66 -0.32 1.66 -4.46
N TYR A 67 -1.38 2.45 -4.63
CA TYR A 67 -1.88 2.82 -5.95
C TYR A 67 -0.83 3.50 -6.85
N PRO A 68 -0.02 4.49 -6.40
CA PRO A 68 0.98 5.14 -7.25
C PRO A 68 2.05 4.17 -7.76
N LEU A 69 2.56 3.29 -6.88
CA LEU A 69 3.55 2.27 -7.24
C LEU A 69 2.95 1.29 -8.24
N TRP A 70 1.79 0.72 -7.91
CA TRP A 70 1.09 -0.19 -8.81
C TRP A 70 0.84 0.41 -10.18
N ARG A 71 0.42 1.68 -10.25
CA ARG A 71 0.15 2.36 -11.51
C ARG A 71 1.42 2.46 -12.37
N ALA A 72 2.53 2.90 -11.79
CA ALA A 72 3.80 3.01 -12.51
C ALA A 72 4.26 1.67 -13.09
N LEU A 73 4.13 0.58 -12.32
CA LEU A 73 4.50 -0.76 -12.75
C LEU A 73 3.51 -1.34 -13.79
N SER A 74 2.22 -1.11 -13.60
CA SER A 74 1.16 -1.58 -14.49
C SER A 74 1.17 -0.86 -15.84
N ASP A 75 1.47 0.44 -15.85
CA ASP A 75 1.59 1.23 -17.08
C ASP A 75 2.78 0.74 -17.93
N ALA A 76 3.86 0.25 -17.28
CA ALA A 76 4.98 -0.40 -17.97
C ALA A 76 4.63 -1.81 -18.49
N ASN A 77 3.75 -2.54 -17.79
CA ASN A 77 3.45 -3.95 -18.02
C ASN A 77 1.93 -4.26 -18.00
N PRO A 78 1.13 -3.72 -18.95
CA PRO A 78 -0.33 -3.81 -18.88
C PRO A 78 -0.87 -5.24 -19.01
N THR A 79 -0.11 -6.15 -19.63
CA THR A 79 -0.49 -7.55 -19.85
C THR A 79 -0.57 -8.37 -18.56
N VAL A 80 -0.02 -7.86 -17.45
CA VAL A 80 0.08 -8.56 -16.16
C VAL A 80 -1.08 -8.20 -15.22
N VAL A 81 -1.84 -7.14 -15.53
CA VAL A 81 -2.94 -6.66 -14.66
C VAL A 81 -4.18 -7.53 -14.84
N LEU A 82 -4.68 -8.10 -13.73
CA LEU A 82 -5.78 -9.05 -13.73
C LEU A 82 -7.14 -8.33 -13.77
N GLY A 83 -7.75 -8.26 -14.97
CA GLY A 83 -9.17 -7.90 -15.14
C GLY A 83 -9.46 -6.43 -15.46
N GLY A 84 -8.48 -5.68 -15.98
CA GLY A 84 -8.68 -4.28 -16.41
C GLY A 84 -8.77 -3.27 -15.26
N THR A 85 -8.63 -1.98 -15.58
CA THR A 85 -8.57 -0.86 -14.62
C THR A 85 -9.94 -0.41 -14.10
N ASP A 86 -10.91 -1.32 -14.01
CA ASP A 86 -12.30 -1.00 -13.68
C ASP A 86 -12.43 -0.52 -12.23
N ARG A 87 -12.32 0.80 -12.07
CA ARG A 87 -12.35 1.59 -10.83
C ARG A 87 -13.71 1.54 -10.10
N HIS A 88 -14.78 1.10 -10.76
CA HIS A 88 -16.15 1.54 -10.42
C HIS A 88 -17.10 0.51 -9.83
N ARG A 89 -16.65 -0.71 -9.56
CA ARG A 89 -17.43 -1.63 -8.73
C ARG A 89 -16.58 -1.95 -7.53
N ASP A 90 -16.92 -1.37 -6.38
CA ASP A 90 -16.92 -2.12 -5.13
C ASP A 90 -17.43 -1.24 -3.99
N ARG A 91 -18.49 -1.72 -3.35
CA ARG A 91 -18.99 -1.20 -2.08
C ARG A 91 -17.94 -1.43 -1.00
N VAL A 92 -18.07 -0.73 0.13
CA VAL A 92 -17.22 -0.87 1.33
C VAL A 92 -17.49 -2.22 2.02
N ASP A 93 -17.29 -3.33 1.30
CA ASP A 93 -17.33 -4.68 1.84
C ASP A 93 -15.92 -5.04 2.34
N PRO A 94 -15.76 -5.37 3.64
CA PRO A 94 -14.49 -5.81 4.21
C PRO A 94 -13.81 -6.95 3.43
N ARG A 95 -14.58 -7.95 3.00
CA ARG A 95 -14.03 -9.14 2.30
C ARG A 95 -13.51 -8.78 0.93
N VAL A 96 -14.25 -7.94 0.23
CA VAL A 96 -13.86 -7.45 -1.10
C VAL A 96 -12.63 -6.56 -0.99
N THR A 97 -12.55 -5.70 0.04
CA THR A 97 -11.37 -4.84 0.27
C THR A 97 -10.10 -5.66 0.52
N ARG A 98 -10.16 -6.70 1.37
CA ARG A 98 -9.00 -7.56 1.64
C ARG A 98 -8.59 -8.39 0.41
N LEU A 99 -9.57 -8.88 -0.36
CA LEU A 99 -9.30 -9.58 -1.63
C LEU A 99 -8.64 -8.67 -2.68
N ARG A 100 -9.09 -7.41 -2.79
CA ARG A 100 -8.47 -6.42 -3.68
C ARG A 100 -7.05 -6.11 -3.26
N LEU A 101 -6.80 -5.99 -1.95
CA LEU A 101 -5.45 -5.78 -1.43
C LEU A 101 -4.54 -6.95 -1.79
N TYR A 102 -5.01 -8.20 -1.60
CA TYR A 102 -4.30 -9.40 -2.03
C TYR A 102 -4.02 -9.44 -3.54
N ARG A 103 -5.01 -9.10 -4.37
CA ARG A 103 -4.79 -9.02 -5.83
C ARG A 103 -3.75 -7.95 -6.18
N ARG A 104 -3.82 -6.79 -5.52
CA ARG A 104 -2.90 -5.67 -5.74
C ARG A 104 -1.45 -6.05 -5.43
N THR A 105 -1.20 -6.84 -4.39
CA THR A 105 0.15 -7.29 -4.04
C THR A 105 0.70 -8.28 -5.08
N ILE A 106 -0.13 -9.21 -5.54
CA ILE A 106 0.22 -10.14 -6.64
C ILE A 106 0.55 -9.36 -7.91
N GLU A 107 -0.31 -8.42 -8.32
CA GLU A 107 -0.07 -7.64 -9.54
C GLU A 107 1.25 -6.84 -9.46
N ILE A 108 1.59 -6.28 -8.30
CA ILE A 108 2.88 -5.61 -8.10
C ILE A 108 4.04 -6.60 -8.25
N ARG A 109 3.93 -7.79 -7.64
CA ARG A 109 4.95 -8.84 -7.74
C ARG A 109 5.14 -9.31 -9.17
N ASP A 110 4.05 -9.56 -9.88
CA ASP A 110 4.09 -10.04 -11.26
C ASP A 110 4.61 -8.95 -12.19
N CYS A 111 4.26 -7.68 -11.96
CA CYS A 111 4.84 -6.57 -12.71
C CYS A 111 6.34 -6.45 -12.46
N ARG A 112 6.80 -6.60 -11.20
CA ARG A 112 8.23 -6.66 -10.87
C ARG A 112 8.92 -7.82 -11.59
N LEU A 113 8.32 -9.00 -11.61
CA LEU A 113 8.86 -10.17 -12.30
C LEU A 113 8.96 -9.93 -13.81
N ALA A 114 7.96 -9.30 -14.42
CA ALA A 114 8.01 -8.94 -15.84
C ALA A 114 8.97 -7.77 -16.15
N LEU A 115 9.46 -7.05 -15.14
CA LEU A 115 10.55 -6.07 -15.24
C LEU A 115 11.93 -6.68 -14.98
N HIS A 116 12.03 -7.98 -14.71
CA HIS A 116 13.29 -8.60 -14.27
C HIS A 116 14.47 -8.36 -15.23
N GLY A 117 14.25 -8.44 -16.54
CA GLY A 117 15.29 -8.16 -17.55
C GLY A 117 15.68 -6.67 -17.70
N PHE A 118 15.04 -5.78 -16.96
CA PHE A 118 15.35 -4.34 -16.91
C PHE A 118 15.81 -3.92 -15.52
N LEU A 119 15.87 -4.83 -14.55
CA LEU A 119 16.31 -4.49 -13.21
C LEU A 119 17.82 -4.22 -13.21
N PRO A 120 18.25 -3.09 -12.64
CA PRO A 120 19.67 -2.82 -12.40
C PRO A 120 20.23 -3.81 -11.37
N SER A 121 21.57 -3.93 -11.34
CA SER A 121 22.24 -4.74 -10.32
C SER A 121 21.86 -4.25 -8.91
N LEU A 122 21.78 -5.17 -7.95
CA LEU A 122 21.50 -4.80 -6.56
C LEU A 122 22.58 -3.85 -6.03
N THR A 123 23.84 -4.10 -6.41
CA THR A 123 24.99 -3.28 -6.04
C THR A 123 24.81 -1.83 -6.47
N ASP A 124 24.44 -1.56 -7.73
CA ASP A 124 24.27 -0.19 -8.23
C ASP A 124 23.22 0.59 -7.44
N ALA A 125 22.09 -0.07 -7.15
CA ALA A 125 21.02 0.54 -6.38
C ALA A 125 21.45 0.77 -4.92
N THR A 126 22.16 -0.17 -4.30
CA THR A 126 22.67 0.00 -2.93
C THR A 126 23.70 1.11 -2.84
N SER A 127 24.64 1.21 -3.80
CA SER A 127 25.64 2.28 -3.85
C SER A 127 24.99 3.65 -4.02
N TRP A 128 23.99 3.77 -4.89
CA TRP A 128 23.25 5.03 -5.03
C TRP A 128 22.50 5.38 -3.75
N CYS A 129 21.84 4.41 -3.12
CA CYS A 129 21.10 4.64 -1.88
C CYS A 129 22.03 5.01 -0.74
N ALA A 130 23.22 4.40 -0.61
CA ALA A 130 24.18 4.71 0.44
C ALA A 130 24.60 6.20 0.45
N ALA A 131 24.59 6.86 -0.72
CA ALA A 131 24.84 8.30 -0.81
C ALA A 131 23.66 9.17 -0.31
N HIS A 132 22.46 8.59 -0.17
CA HIS A 132 21.19 9.27 0.10
C HIS A 132 20.47 8.81 1.39
N THR A 133 21.00 7.83 2.13
CA THR A 133 20.30 7.16 3.26
C THR A 133 20.74 7.61 4.67
N LYS A 134 21.34 8.79 4.84
CA LYS A 134 21.77 9.25 6.18
C LYS A 134 20.59 9.29 7.16
N GLY A 135 20.63 8.43 8.18
CA GLY A 135 19.63 8.37 9.26
C GLY A 135 18.45 7.42 9.03
N MET A 136 18.44 6.65 7.95
CA MET A 136 17.41 5.63 7.69
C MET A 136 17.74 4.31 8.42
N ASP A 137 16.72 3.60 8.86
CA ASP A 137 16.89 2.23 9.36
C ASP A 137 17.11 1.22 8.21
N GLU A 138 17.37 -0.05 8.55
CA GLU A 138 17.62 -1.12 7.57
C GLU A 138 16.41 -1.37 6.66
N GLN A 139 15.20 -1.30 7.22
CA GLN A 139 13.96 -1.55 6.49
C GLN A 139 13.67 -0.42 5.51
N GLU A 140 13.85 0.84 5.93
CA GLU A 140 13.73 2.03 5.11
C GLU A 140 14.79 2.05 4.00
N THR A 141 16.03 1.68 4.32
CA THR A 141 17.12 1.57 3.34
C THR A 141 16.80 0.50 2.30
N GLY A 142 16.37 -0.69 2.72
CA GLY A 142 15.97 -1.76 1.81
C GLY A 142 14.80 -1.35 0.91
N ALA A 143 13.81 -0.65 1.48
CA ALA A 143 12.66 -0.16 0.72
C ALA A 143 13.04 0.92 -0.30
N LEU A 144 13.99 1.80 0.03
CA LEU A 144 14.55 2.78 -0.89
C LEU A 144 15.29 2.10 -2.04
N VAL A 145 16.15 1.11 -1.73
CA VAL A 145 16.88 0.33 -2.74
C VAL A 145 15.90 -0.29 -3.73
N GLU A 146 14.86 -0.98 -3.23
CA GLU A 146 13.86 -1.60 -4.12
C GLU A 146 13.09 -0.56 -4.94
N ALA A 147 12.71 0.57 -4.34
CA ALA A 147 12.02 1.66 -5.06
C ALA A 147 12.89 2.26 -6.19
N VAL A 148 14.19 2.43 -5.96
CA VAL A 148 15.16 2.88 -6.97
C VAL A 148 15.25 1.86 -8.11
N ARG A 149 15.39 0.57 -7.78
CA ARG A 149 15.46 -0.51 -8.78
C ARG A 149 14.23 -0.54 -9.67
N LEU A 150 13.04 -0.46 -9.08
CA LEU A 150 11.78 -0.44 -9.83
C LEU A 150 11.65 0.79 -10.72
N THR A 151 12.04 1.97 -10.22
CA THR A 151 11.99 3.22 -11.00
C THR A 151 12.96 3.18 -12.18
N TRP A 152 14.19 2.70 -11.97
CA TRP A 152 15.17 2.51 -13.05
C TRP A 152 14.70 1.46 -14.07
N ALA A 153 14.11 0.36 -13.62
CA ALA A 153 13.60 -0.69 -14.51
C ALA A 153 12.45 -0.22 -15.39
N VAL A 154 11.50 0.54 -14.85
CA VAL A 154 10.41 1.16 -15.63
C VAL A 154 10.99 2.08 -16.71
N ASN A 155 11.96 2.92 -16.33
CA ASN A 155 12.63 3.83 -17.26
C ASN A 155 13.47 3.10 -18.32
N ALA A 156 14.16 2.03 -17.94
CA ALA A 156 14.96 1.20 -18.84
C ALA A 156 14.07 0.47 -19.85
N LYS A 157 12.93 -0.09 -19.40
CA LYS A 157 11.92 -0.70 -20.27
C LYS A 157 11.34 0.30 -21.26
N ALA A 158 11.00 1.52 -20.82
CA ALA A 158 10.50 2.58 -21.69
C ALA A 158 11.49 2.96 -22.80
N ARG A 159 12.80 2.78 -22.57
CA ARG A 159 13.87 3.02 -23.56
C ARG A 159 14.28 1.77 -24.34
N GLY A 160 13.73 0.60 -24.05
CA GLY A 160 14.17 -0.68 -24.63
C GLY A 160 15.60 -1.09 -24.23
N ALA A 161 16.13 -0.56 -23.12
CA ALA A 161 17.49 -0.81 -22.66
C ALA A 161 17.51 -1.95 -21.63
N ALA A 162 17.51 -3.20 -22.10
CA ALA A 162 17.60 -4.37 -21.22
C ALA A 162 18.93 -4.40 -20.45
N CYS A 163 18.89 -4.87 -19.21
CA CYS A 163 20.07 -5.14 -18.40
C CYS A 163 20.49 -6.61 -18.63
N ASN A 164 21.74 -6.83 -19.04
CA ASN A 164 22.26 -8.18 -19.31
C ASN A 164 22.63 -8.95 -18.03
N GLU A 165 22.58 -8.30 -16.87
CA GLU A 165 22.91 -8.93 -15.59
C GLU A 165 21.65 -9.45 -14.93
N THR A 166 21.62 -10.76 -14.67
CA THR A 166 20.62 -11.42 -13.83
C THR A 166 20.80 -10.91 -12.40
N ALA A 167 20.11 -9.83 -12.04
CA ALA A 167 20.19 -9.30 -10.69
C ALA A 167 19.66 -10.34 -9.69
N PRO A 168 20.40 -10.64 -8.60
CA PRO A 168 19.89 -11.52 -7.55
C PRO A 168 18.51 -11.04 -7.07
N GLU A 169 17.60 -12.00 -6.90
CA GLU A 169 16.31 -11.71 -6.32
C GLU A 169 16.51 -11.26 -4.87
N ALA A 170 15.86 -10.15 -4.47
CA ALA A 170 15.92 -9.71 -3.09
C ALA A 170 15.30 -10.80 -2.20
N PRO A 171 16.01 -11.30 -1.18
CA PRO A 171 15.48 -12.32 -0.30
C PRO A 171 14.27 -11.76 0.44
N THR A 172 13.08 -12.23 0.09
CA THR A 172 11.84 -11.82 0.75
C THR A 172 11.33 -12.99 1.58
N ASN A 173 11.75 -13.02 2.86
CA ASN A 173 11.17 -13.91 3.88
C ASN A 173 9.83 -13.32 4.36
N ILE A 174 8.90 -13.15 3.45
CA ILE A 174 7.56 -12.62 3.73
C ILE A 174 6.64 -13.81 3.99
N LYS A 175 6.12 -13.91 5.21
CA LYS A 175 5.39 -15.10 5.66
C LYS A 175 3.88 -14.95 5.52
N ASN A 176 3.39 -13.71 5.50
CA ASN A 176 1.97 -13.40 5.40
C ASN A 176 1.71 -12.12 4.60
N LEU A 177 0.46 -11.96 4.18
CA LEU A 177 0.00 -10.80 3.40
C LEU A 177 0.22 -9.47 4.13
N ASP A 178 0.03 -9.44 5.46
CA ASP A 178 0.12 -8.18 6.22
C ASP A 178 1.57 -7.67 6.29
N GLU A 179 2.56 -8.56 6.40
CA GLU A 179 3.99 -8.26 6.24
C GLU A 179 4.32 -7.79 4.82
N GLU A 180 3.76 -8.46 3.80
CA GLU A 180 3.97 -8.07 2.40
C GLU A 180 3.45 -6.66 2.13
N VAL A 181 2.23 -6.38 2.58
CA VAL A 181 1.58 -5.07 2.45
C VAL A 181 2.38 -4.02 3.21
N HIS A 182 2.88 -4.34 4.40
CA HIS A 182 3.71 -3.42 5.16
C HIS A 182 4.99 -3.05 4.40
N TRP A 183 5.73 -4.05 3.92
CA TRP A 183 6.92 -3.86 3.10
C TRP A 183 6.63 -3.03 1.84
N LEU A 184 5.61 -3.41 1.06
CA LEU A 184 5.24 -2.71 -0.17
C LEU A 184 4.78 -1.27 0.08
N ARG A 185 4.17 -0.96 1.23
CA ARG A 185 3.83 0.42 1.60
C ARG A 185 5.07 1.26 1.89
N THR A 186 6.11 0.67 2.49
CA THR A 186 7.41 1.35 2.68
C THR A 186 8.08 1.60 1.32
N VAL A 187 8.09 0.61 0.42
CA VAL A 187 8.58 0.77 -0.96
C VAL A 187 7.78 1.83 -1.72
N ALA A 188 6.45 1.82 -1.63
CA ALA A 188 5.59 2.80 -2.30
C ALA A 188 5.80 4.23 -1.80
N ARG A 189 6.12 4.40 -0.51
CA ARG A 189 6.47 5.70 0.07
C ARG A 189 7.80 6.20 -0.50
N ALA A 190 8.82 5.35 -0.51
CA ALA A 190 10.11 5.68 -1.12
C ALA A 190 9.98 5.97 -2.62
N HIS A 191 9.20 5.17 -3.35
CA HIS A 191 8.90 5.42 -4.77
C HIS A 191 8.24 6.78 -4.98
N ARG A 192 7.34 7.20 -4.09
CA ARG A 192 6.70 8.52 -4.18
C ARG A 192 7.68 9.67 -3.93
N SER A 193 8.61 9.52 -2.97
CA SER A 193 9.65 10.54 -2.74
C SER A 193 10.65 10.61 -3.89
N LEU A 194 10.95 9.47 -4.54
CA LEU A 194 11.75 9.43 -5.78
C LEU A 194 10.98 10.04 -6.95
N ALA A 195 9.67 9.81 -7.10
CA ALA A 195 8.91 10.44 -8.18
C ALA A 195 8.86 11.98 -8.05
N ALA A 196 8.98 12.49 -6.82
CA ALA A 196 9.12 13.92 -6.55
C ALA A 196 10.55 14.45 -6.77
N SER A 197 11.55 13.58 -6.86
CA SER A 197 12.98 13.92 -6.95
C SER A 197 13.59 13.32 -8.23
N THR A 198 14.08 14.13 -9.18
CA THR A 198 14.69 13.57 -10.40
C THR A 198 15.85 12.62 -10.08
N ILE A 199 15.65 11.31 -10.20
CA ILE A 199 16.73 10.33 -10.05
C ILE A 199 17.44 10.15 -11.39
N SER A 200 18.77 10.27 -11.36
CA SER A 200 19.59 9.92 -12.53
C SER A 200 19.61 8.40 -12.70
N PRO A 201 19.65 7.88 -13.94
CA PRO A 201 19.88 6.46 -14.19
C PRO A 201 21.22 6.02 -13.56
N PRO A 202 21.40 4.72 -13.28
CA PRO A 202 22.67 4.24 -12.76
C PRO A 202 23.78 4.64 -13.74
N PRO A 203 24.98 5.00 -13.26
CA PRO A 203 26.11 5.27 -14.14
C PRO A 203 26.35 4.01 -14.97
N THR A 204 26.00 4.05 -16.26
CA THR A 204 26.36 2.98 -17.19
C THR A 204 27.87 2.86 -17.17
N VAL A 205 28.39 1.76 -16.64
CA VAL A 205 29.79 1.39 -16.86
C VAL A 205 29.96 1.25 -18.37
N PRO A 206 30.80 2.07 -19.03
CA PRO A 206 31.03 1.93 -20.46
C PRO A 206 31.83 0.64 -20.67
N GLY A 207 31.22 -0.37 -21.28
CA GLY A 207 31.96 -1.49 -21.88
C GLY A 207 31.32 -2.86 -21.72
N THR A 208 30.52 -3.25 -22.70
CA THR A 208 30.89 -4.31 -23.65
C THR A 208 30.01 -4.12 -24.89
N PRO A 209 30.55 -3.93 -26.10
CA PRO A 209 29.73 -3.85 -27.30
C PRO A 209 28.86 -5.11 -27.36
N ALA A 210 27.58 -4.93 -27.73
CA ALA A 210 26.69 -6.04 -28.04
C ALA A 210 27.46 -7.05 -28.89
N HIS A 211 27.62 -8.27 -28.38
CA HIS A 211 28.17 -9.35 -29.21
C HIS A 211 27.34 -9.37 -30.51
N PRO A 212 27.99 -9.39 -31.69
CA PRO A 212 27.26 -9.47 -32.94
C PRO A 212 26.34 -10.68 -32.86
N VAL A 213 25.06 -10.45 -33.16
CA VAL A 213 24.07 -11.51 -33.36
C VAL A 213 24.70 -12.49 -34.35
N ILE A 214 25.18 -13.64 -33.84
CA ILE A 214 25.72 -14.69 -34.70
C ILE A 214 24.52 -15.17 -35.51
N PRO A 215 24.53 -15.07 -36.86
CA PRO A 215 23.45 -15.61 -37.66
C PRO A 215 23.40 -17.12 -37.42
N VAL A 216 22.21 -17.61 -37.04
CA VAL A 216 21.91 -19.04 -36.96
C VAL A 216 22.18 -19.64 -38.35
N ILE A 217 23.26 -20.43 -38.45
CA ILE A 217 23.57 -21.19 -39.65
C ILE A 217 22.52 -22.33 -39.72
N PRO A 218 21.71 -22.44 -40.79
CA PRO A 218 20.79 -23.55 -40.93
C PRO A 218 21.57 -24.87 -41.07
N SER A 219 21.13 -25.90 -40.33
CA SER A 219 21.71 -27.25 -40.39
C SER A 219 21.69 -27.82 -41.82
N PRO A 220 22.74 -28.54 -42.25
CA PRO A 220 22.75 -29.17 -43.56
C PRO A 220 21.74 -30.32 -43.59
N THR A 221 20.83 -30.24 -44.55
CA THR A 221 19.92 -31.31 -44.99
C THR A 221 20.65 -32.65 -45.11
N GLU A 222 20.08 -33.67 -44.47
CA GLU A 222 20.36 -35.08 -44.75
C GLU A 222 20.29 -35.33 -46.27
N LYS A 223 21.42 -35.71 -46.85
CA LYS A 223 21.44 -36.51 -48.08
C LYS A 223 21.57 -37.96 -47.63
N THR A 224 20.50 -38.71 -47.77
CA THR A 224 20.53 -40.18 -47.77
C THR A 224 20.14 -40.64 -49.17
N LEU A 225 20.92 -41.62 -49.63
CA LEU A 225 20.77 -42.38 -50.88
C LEU A 225 19.36 -42.94 -51.09
#